data_AF-A0A4Q3ATT1-F1
#
_entry.id   AF-A0A4Q3ATT1-F1
#
_cell.length_a   1.000
_cell.length_b   1.000
_cell.length_c   1.000
_cell.angle_alpha   90.00
_cell.angle_beta   90.00
_cell.angle_gamma   90.00
#
_symmetry.space_group_name_H-M   'P 1'
#
loop_
_entity.id
_entity.type
_entity.pdbx_description
1 polymer ?
#
loop_
_entity_poly.entity_id
_entity_poly.type
_entity_poly.pdbx_seq_one_letter_code
_entity_poly.pdbx_strand_id
1 'polypeptide(L)'
;MRVLLVFLLMVLIVWQCSQFGYHSIGRFPNRAAAHAKALGHLYSWYHLITMDTYKIDYSYIENGEHKREAMWYFKDKNRLGLEDDIGSGFYILWPDINRSEIKRLIKHTQQGMTLNSILHKSILPGDTRDIEDH
;
A
#
# COMPACT_ATOMS: atom_id res chain seq x y z
N MET A 1 19.00 -33.54 -18.68
CA MET A 1 19.44 -32.31 -17.98
C MET A 1 18.94 -31.00 -18.60
N ARG A 2 18.71 -30.87 -19.92
CA ARG A 2 18.25 -29.60 -20.53
C ARG A 2 16.81 -29.18 -20.16
N VAL A 3 15.89 -30.13 -19.96
CA VAL A 3 14.48 -29.85 -19.63
C VAL A 3 14.32 -29.29 -18.21
N LEU A 4 15.13 -29.77 -17.26
CA LEU A 4 15.09 -29.31 -15.87
C LEU A 4 15.54 -27.85 -15.74
N LEU A 5 16.52 -27.45 -16.57
CA LEU A 5 17.06 -26.07 -16.58
C LEU A 5 16.04 -25.06 -17.14
N VAL A 6 15.28 -25.46 -18.16
CA VAL A 6 14.21 -24.64 -18.75
C VAL A 6 13.02 -24.50 -17.80
N PHE A 7 12.65 -25.59 -17.10
CA PHE A 7 11.62 -25.54 -16.05
C PHE A 7 12.06 -24.63 -14.88
N LEU A 8 13.32 -24.72 -14.45
CA LEU A 8 13.86 -23.86 -13.39
C LEU A 8 13.84 -22.38 -13.79
N LEU A 9 14.19 -22.06 -15.04
CA LEU A 9 14.12 -20.71 -15.60
C LEU A 9 12.69 -20.20 -15.68
N MET A 10 11.73 -21.01 -16.11
CA MET A 10 10.31 -20.62 -16.10
C MET A 10 9.79 -20.41 -14.68
N VAL A 11 10.13 -21.27 -13.73
CA VAL A 11 9.74 -21.10 -12.32
C VAL A 11 10.34 -19.80 -11.76
N LEU A 12 11.60 -19.48 -12.04
CA LEU A 12 12.24 -18.24 -11.60
C LEU A 12 11.61 -16.99 -12.23
N ILE A 13 11.22 -17.04 -13.50
CA ILE A 13 10.52 -15.92 -14.18
C ILE A 13 9.12 -15.71 -13.61
N VAL A 14 8.38 -16.80 -13.34
CA VAL A 14 7.05 -16.73 -12.69
C VAL A 14 7.19 -16.22 -11.24
N TRP A 15 8.26 -16.59 -10.54
CA TRP A 15 8.51 -16.15 -9.17
C TRP A 15 8.91 -14.66 -9.10
N GLN A 16 9.61 -14.14 -10.11
CA GLN A 16 9.88 -12.70 -10.24
C GLN A 16 8.62 -11.88 -10.58
N CYS A 17 7.64 -12.47 -11.25
CA CYS A 17 6.34 -11.83 -11.50
C CYS A 17 5.41 -11.82 -10.28
N SER A 18 5.70 -12.60 -9.24
CA SER A 18 4.91 -12.67 -8.00
C SER A 18 5.63 -12.00 -6.83
N GLN A 19 6.05 -10.74 -6.96
CA GLN A 19 6.43 -9.95 -5.78
C GLN A 19 5.19 -9.74 -4.89
N PHE A 20 4.88 -10.74 -4.04
CA PHE A 20 4.05 -10.67 -2.84
C PHE A 20 2.70 -9.89 -2.91
N GLY A 21 2.09 -9.79 -4.10
CA GLY A 21 0.82 -9.09 -4.31
C GLY A 21 0.91 -7.55 -4.30
N TYR A 22 2.09 -6.97 -4.48
CA TYR A 22 2.28 -5.52 -4.54
C TYR A 22 2.13 -4.97 -5.96
N HIS A 23 1.42 -3.84 -6.08
CA HIS A 23 1.27 -3.10 -7.32
C HIS A 23 2.16 -1.87 -7.31
N SER A 24 3.22 -1.90 -8.12
CA SER A 24 4.17 -0.80 -8.17
C SER A 24 3.64 0.34 -9.01
N ILE A 25 3.60 1.55 -8.43
CA ILE A 25 3.16 2.77 -9.11
C ILE A 25 4.33 3.72 -9.44
N GLY A 26 5.55 3.32 -9.12
CA GLY A 26 6.78 4.01 -9.51
C GLY A 26 7.42 4.88 -8.43
N ARG A 27 8.09 5.95 -8.88
CA ARG A 27 8.92 6.83 -8.05
C ARG A 27 8.41 8.27 -8.10
N PHE A 28 8.43 8.94 -6.94
CA PHE A 28 7.87 10.27 -6.74
C PHE A 28 8.88 11.22 -6.09
N PRO A 29 8.71 12.54 -6.25
CA PRO A 29 9.66 13.52 -5.71
C PRO A 29 9.64 13.61 -4.18
N ASN A 30 8.52 13.32 -3.53
CA ASN A 30 8.37 13.36 -2.08
C ASN A 30 7.23 12.43 -1.61
N ARG A 31 7.15 12.21 -0.30
CA ARG A 31 6.18 11.31 0.34
C ARG A 31 4.74 11.69 0.06
N ALA A 32 4.38 12.98 0.15
CA ALA A 32 3.02 13.45 -0.08
C ALA A 32 2.55 13.19 -1.53
N ALA A 33 3.42 13.43 -2.52
CA ALA A 33 3.13 13.13 -3.92
C ALA A 33 2.96 11.62 -4.16
N ALA A 34 3.76 10.79 -3.48
CA ALA A 34 3.65 9.34 -3.54
C ALA A 34 2.31 8.86 -2.94
N HIS A 35 1.95 9.36 -1.76
CA HIS A 35 0.67 9.04 -1.10
C HIS A 35 -0.52 9.48 -1.96
N ALA A 36 -0.48 10.69 -2.53
CA ALA A 36 -1.53 11.18 -3.42
C ALA A 36 -1.71 10.28 -4.65
N LYS A 37 -0.60 9.81 -5.25
CA LYS A 37 -0.67 8.89 -6.40
C LYS A 37 -1.17 7.50 -5.99
N ALA A 38 -0.73 6.97 -4.86
CA ALA A 38 -1.20 5.69 -4.32
C ALA A 38 -2.71 5.72 -4.04
N LEU A 39 -3.22 6.78 -3.39
CA LEU A 39 -4.64 6.96 -3.18
C LEU A 39 -5.41 7.13 -4.50
N GLY A 40 -4.87 7.86 -5.47
CA GLY A 40 -5.48 8.00 -6.79
C GLY A 40 -5.57 6.68 -7.55
N HIS A 41 -4.54 5.84 -7.45
CA HIS A 41 -4.55 4.48 -7.95
C HIS A 41 -5.61 3.63 -7.25
N LEU A 42 -5.62 3.63 -5.91
CA LEU A 42 -6.60 2.93 -5.10
C LEU A 42 -8.05 3.35 -5.43
N TYR A 43 -8.30 4.65 -5.59
CA TYR A 43 -9.62 5.19 -5.94
C TYR A 43 -10.11 4.73 -7.31
N SER A 44 -9.20 4.65 -8.29
CA SER A 44 -9.50 4.22 -9.66
C SER A 44 -9.82 2.72 -9.72
N TRP A 45 -9.09 1.93 -8.93
CA TRP A 45 -9.27 0.48 -8.86
C TRP A 45 -10.29 0.02 -7.82
N TYR A 46 -10.85 0.93 -7.01
CA TYR A 46 -11.66 0.61 -5.83
C TYR A 46 -12.73 -0.48 -6.08
N HIS A 47 -13.50 -0.35 -7.16
CA HIS A 47 -14.57 -1.31 -7.50
C HIS A 47 -14.05 -2.61 -8.13
N LEU A 48 -12.82 -2.60 -8.64
CA LEU A 48 -12.17 -3.74 -9.31
C LEU A 48 -11.29 -4.56 -8.38
N ILE A 49 -11.01 -4.07 -7.16
CA ILE A 49 -10.30 -4.84 -6.14
C ILE A 49 -11.20 -5.99 -5.71
N THR A 50 -10.85 -7.22 -6.07
CA THR A 50 -11.60 -8.44 -5.70
C THR A 50 -10.99 -9.17 -4.51
N MET A 51 -9.73 -8.90 -4.19
CA MET A 51 -9.01 -9.50 -3.06
C MET A 51 -9.29 -8.71 -1.77
N ASP A 52 -9.24 -9.40 -0.62
CA ASP A 52 -9.45 -8.78 0.68
C ASP A 52 -8.38 -7.73 0.99
N THR A 53 -7.15 -7.96 0.52
CA THR A 53 -6.02 -7.05 0.69
C THR A 53 -5.48 -6.61 -0.66
N TYR A 54 -5.32 -5.30 -0.85
CA TYR A 54 -4.70 -4.70 -2.01
C TYR A 54 -3.48 -3.88 -1.58
N LYS A 55 -2.30 -4.19 -2.13
CA LYS A 55 -1.04 -3.54 -1.74
C LYS A 55 -0.48 -2.74 -2.91
N ILE A 56 -0.03 -1.53 -2.62
CA ILE A 56 0.53 -0.59 -3.60
C ILE A 56 1.91 -0.18 -3.11
N ASP A 57 2.98 -0.53 -3.82
CA ASP A 57 4.32 -0.07 -3.48
C ASP A 57 4.74 1.16 -4.29
N TYR A 58 5.51 2.03 -3.66
CA TYR A 58 6.03 3.24 -4.27
C TYR A 58 7.34 3.65 -3.60
N SER A 59 8.10 4.48 -4.30
CA SER A 59 9.34 5.06 -3.77
C SER A 59 9.34 6.57 -3.87
N TYR A 60 10.06 7.23 -2.97
CA TYR A 60 10.24 8.68 -2.99
C TYR A 60 11.59 9.08 -2.43
N ILE A 61 11.91 10.37 -2.53
CA ILE A 61 13.11 10.97 -1.93
C ILE A 61 12.68 11.74 -0.68
N GLU A 62 13.39 11.52 0.43
CA GLU A 62 13.21 12.26 1.68
C GLU A 62 14.58 12.52 2.30
N ASN A 63 14.90 13.79 2.58
CA ASN A 63 16.20 14.21 3.11
C ASN A 63 17.40 13.69 2.29
N GLY A 64 17.24 13.57 0.96
CA GLY A 64 18.29 13.06 0.06
C GLY A 64 18.39 11.54 -0.01
N GLU A 65 17.61 10.80 0.78
CA GLU A 65 17.59 9.34 0.76
C GLU A 65 16.41 8.80 -0.05
N HIS A 66 16.64 7.67 -0.72
CA HIS A 66 15.56 6.90 -1.33
C HIS A 66 14.82 6.12 -0.25
N LYS A 67 13.52 6.39 -0.10
CA LYS A 67 12.59 5.62 0.73
C LYS A 67 11.66 4.81 -0.15
N ARG A 68 11.23 3.65 0.34
CA ARG A 68 10.25 2.78 -0.31
C ARG A 68 9.20 2.42 0.73
N GLU A 69 7.94 2.63 0.40
CA GLU A 69 6.81 2.33 1.28
C GLU A 69 5.77 1.53 0.51
N ALA A 70 4.84 0.91 1.23
CA ALA A 70 3.62 0.39 0.65
C ALA A 70 2.37 0.89 1.37
N MET A 71 1.31 1.08 0.58
CA MET A 71 -0.04 1.34 1.05
C MET A 71 -0.86 0.08 0.92
N TRP A 72 -1.44 -0.36 2.03
CA TRP A 72 -2.31 -1.51 2.12
C TRP A 72 -3.76 -1.04 2.20
N TYR A 73 -4.63 -1.71 1.49
CA TYR A 73 -6.07 -1.51 1.60
C TYR A 73 -6.75 -2.84 1.91
N PHE A 74 -7.40 -2.90 3.06
CA PHE A 74 -8.19 -4.04 3.52
C PHE A 74 -9.66 -3.76 3.18
N LYS A 75 -10.13 -4.36 2.08
CA LYS A 75 -11.44 -4.05 1.49
C LYS A 75 -12.58 -4.52 2.38
N ASP A 76 -12.45 -5.72 2.95
CA ASP A 76 -13.41 -6.33 3.87
C ASP A 76 -13.66 -5.44 5.10
N LYS A 77 -12.60 -4.81 5.63
CA LYS A 77 -12.64 -4.01 6.84
C LYS A 77 -12.68 -2.50 6.60
N ASN A 78 -12.65 -2.05 5.33
CA ASN A 78 -12.46 -0.65 4.94
C ASN A 78 -11.30 0.02 5.69
N ARG A 79 -10.12 -0.62 5.73
CA ARG A 79 -8.95 -0.08 6.43
C ARG A 79 -7.82 0.27 5.46
N LEU A 80 -7.07 1.32 5.80
CA LEU A 80 -5.87 1.72 5.07
C LEU A 80 -4.65 1.58 5.97
N GLY A 81 -3.61 0.89 5.51
CA GLY A 81 -2.36 0.75 6.24
C GLY A 81 -1.18 1.34 5.49
N LEU A 82 -0.13 1.70 6.22
CA LEU A 82 1.19 1.98 5.64
C LEU A 82 2.23 1.03 6.19
N GLU A 83 3.14 0.65 5.31
CA GLU A 83 4.30 -0.19 5.54
C GLU A 83 5.53 0.61 5.11
N ASP A 84 6.54 0.67 5.98
CA ASP A 84 7.74 1.52 5.85
C ASP A 84 8.91 0.83 5.15
N ASP A 85 8.87 -0.51 5.08
CA ASP A 85 9.75 -1.34 4.26
C ASP A 85 8.97 -2.53 3.69
N ILE A 86 9.18 -2.87 2.43
CA ILE A 86 8.36 -3.87 1.74
C ILE A 86 8.58 -5.25 2.36
N GLY A 87 7.53 -5.81 2.96
CA GLY A 87 7.53 -7.08 3.66
C GLY A 87 7.66 -6.96 5.18
N SER A 88 7.80 -5.76 5.75
CA SER A 88 7.85 -5.54 7.21
C SER A 88 6.48 -5.65 7.88
N GLY A 89 5.39 -5.55 7.10
CA GLY A 89 4.04 -5.40 7.60
C GLY A 89 3.67 -3.93 7.81
N PHE A 90 2.40 -3.66 8.12
CA PHE A 90 1.97 -2.29 8.34
C PHE A 90 2.44 -1.79 9.72
N TYR A 91 2.96 -0.57 9.79
CA TYR A 91 3.30 0.10 11.05
C TYR A 91 2.16 0.98 11.57
N ILE A 92 1.17 1.29 10.72
CA ILE A 92 -0.01 2.07 11.07
C ILE A 92 -1.20 1.60 10.24
N LEU A 93 -2.39 1.62 10.85
CA LEU A 93 -3.66 1.26 10.22
C LEU A 93 -4.73 2.28 10.57
N TRP A 94 -5.53 2.71 9.61
CA TRP A 94 -6.67 3.61 9.81
C TRP A 94 -7.98 2.92 9.45
N PRO A 95 -8.99 2.94 10.35
CA PRO A 95 -10.32 2.42 10.04
C PRO A 95 -11.15 3.42 9.21
N ASP A 96 -12.32 2.97 8.76
CA ASP A 96 -13.36 3.78 8.12
C ASP A 96 -12.95 4.44 6.79
N ILE A 97 -11.99 3.83 6.08
CA ILE A 97 -11.48 4.31 4.79
C ILE A 97 -12.29 3.71 3.65
N ASN A 98 -13.44 4.33 3.36
CA ASN A 98 -14.25 4.03 2.18
C ASN A 98 -13.83 4.87 0.97
N ARG A 99 -14.46 4.64 -0.19
CA ARG A 99 -14.15 5.36 -1.44
C ARG A 99 -14.27 6.89 -1.33
N SER A 100 -15.27 7.39 -0.62
CA SER A 100 -15.46 8.84 -0.42
C SER A 100 -14.35 9.43 0.43
N GLU A 101 -13.91 8.67 1.44
CA GLU A 101 -12.80 9.04 2.29
C GLU A 101 -11.47 9.06 1.52
N ILE A 102 -11.21 8.05 0.68
CA ILE A 102 -10.06 8.04 -0.24
C ILE A 102 -10.06 9.31 -1.11
N LYS A 103 -11.22 9.69 -1.66
CA LYS A 103 -11.35 10.92 -2.46
C LYS A 103 -11.02 12.19 -1.65
N ARG A 104 -11.41 12.23 -0.37
CA ARG A 104 -11.07 13.33 0.54
C ARG A 104 -9.57 13.39 0.79
N LEU A 105 -8.95 12.25 1.09
CA LEU A 105 -7.51 12.12 1.35
C LEU A 105 -6.66 12.55 0.14
N ILE A 106 -7.09 12.24 -1.09
CA ILE A 106 -6.39 12.69 -2.31
C ILE A 106 -6.26 14.22 -2.33
N LYS A 107 -7.34 14.94 -2.01
CA LYS A 107 -7.33 16.41 -2.03
C LYS A 107 -6.32 16.99 -1.03
N HIS A 108 -6.29 16.45 0.19
CA HIS A 108 -5.38 16.93 1.23
C HIS A 108 -3.92 16.54 0.96
N THR A 109 -3.66 15.33 0.48
CA THR A 109 -2.29 14.88 0.15
C THR A 109 -1.73 15.65 -1.06
N GLN A 110 -2.57 16.03 -2.03
CA GLN A 110 -2.18 16.95 -3.11
C GLN A 110 -1.82 18.35 -2.61
N GLN A 111 -2.32 18.77 -1.45
CA GLN A 111 -1.93 20.02 -0.78
C GLN A 111 -0.65 19.86 0.07
N GLY A 112 0.02 18.71 0.01
CA GLY A 112 1.26 18.44 0.75
C GLY A 112 1.05 17.92 2.18
N MET A 113 -0.18 17.68 2.61
CA MET A 113 -0.45 17.10 3.93
C MET A 113 -0.13 15.60 3.95
N THR A 114 0.38 15.12 5.08
CA THR A 114 0.65 13.69 5.28
C THR A 114 -0.59 12.96 5.79
N LEU A 115 -0.70 11.66 5.55
CA LEU A 115 -1.83 10.87 6.05
C LEU A 115 -1.94 10.89 7.57
N ASN A 116 -0.81 10.80 8.28
CA ASN A 116 -0.77 10.91 9.75
C ASN A 116 -1.32 12.24 10.27
N SER A 117 -1.13 13.34 9.52
CA SER A 117 -1.67 14.66 9.90
C SER A 117 -3.16 14.82 9.62
N ILE A 118 -3.72 14.06 8.67
CA ILE A 118 -5.14 14.14 8.27
C ILE A 118 -5.97 13.15 9.11
N LEU A 119 -5.42 11.96 9.36
CA LEU A 119 -6.10 10.85 10.01
C LEU A 119 -5.61 10.71 11.45
N HIS A 120 -6.43 11.22 12.37
CA HIS A 120 -6.10 11.27 13.80
C HIS A 120 -6.41 9.97 14.57
N LYS A 121 -7.24 9.08 14.03
CA LYS A 121 -7.60 7.80 14.67
C LYS A 121 -6.87 6.66 13.96
N SER A 122 -5.80 6.15 14.58
CA SER A 122 -5.04 5.01 14.06
C SER A 122 -5.03 3.84 15.04
N ILE A 123 -4.88 2.63 14.50
CA ILE A 123 -4.66 1.38 15.21
C ILE A 123 -3.19 1.04 15.00
N LEU A 124 -2.44 0.90 16.08
CA LEU A 124 -1.03 0.52 16.05
C LEU A 124 -0.88 -1.02 16.05
N PRO A 125 0.18 -1.57 15.44
CA PRO A 125 0.46 -3.00 15.52
C PRO A 125 0.61 -3.42 16.97
N GLY A 126 -0.25 -4.33 17.44
CA GLY A 126 -0.29 -4.79 18.83
C GLY A 126 -1.43 -4.21 19.68
N ASP A 127 -2.21 -3.24 19.19
CA ASP A 127 -3.48 -2.85 19.80
C ASP A 127 -4.56 -3.88 19.37
N THR A 128 -4.53 -5.06 19.99
CA THR A 128 -5.34 -6.24 19.61
C THR A 128 -6.83 -6.11 19.92
N ARG A 129 -7.28 -4.96 20.45
CA ARG A 129 -8.69 -4.76 20.83
C ARG A 129 -9.67 -4.76 19.65
N ASP A 130 -9.19 -4.62 18.41
CA ASP A 130 -10.02 -4.59 17.18
C ASP A 130 -9.61 -5.66 16.13
N ILE A 131 -8.82 -6.67 16.53
CA ILE A 131 -8.42 -7.81 15.66
C ILE A 131 -9.35 -9.01 15.87
N GLU A 132 -9.96 -9.11 17.05
CA GLU A 132 -10.94 -10.14 17.42
C GLU A 132 -12.26 -9.47 17.78
N ASP A 133 -13.11 -9.16 16.81
CA ASP A 133 -14.55 -9.03 17.07
C ASP A 133 -15.34 -9.22 15.75
N HIS A 134 -15.90 -10.42 15.65
CA HIS A 134 -17.04 -10.92 14.84
C HIS A 134 -17.03 -10.84 13.32
#